data_AF-A0A7Y4L1L4-F1
#
_entry.id   AF-A0A7Y4L1L4-F1
#
_cell.length_a   1.000
_cell.length_b   1.000
_cell.length_c   1.000
_cell.angle_alpha   90.00
_cell.angle_beta   90.00
_cell.angle_gamma   90.00
#
_symmetry.space_group_name_H-M   'P 1'
#
loop_
_entity.id
_entity.type
_entity.pdbx_description
1 polymer ?
#
loop_
_entity_poly.entity_id
_entity_poly.type
_entity_poly.pdbx_seq_one_letter_code
_entity_poly.pdbx_strand_id
1 'polypeptide(L)'
;MGIASDRGDVLAELLGAGPDPAGLAVQLLWPSPPAPLMSRSAWSGVTAVAPGHWVDLASGRAERWWTPPDSELPLAQAAVGLRAALETAVRDRQQGKRKVACDLSGLDSSSLLGIAARGGPVVGLTVEGDDPMDGDAVAAQFLANSVGADHDLLPADEAPLPFQGMKPGPFDEPTSVSLYRGLLGSASARALRHQAELRFAGYGADEMLLWPPVWLTDIARRSPLRAARLAKQIQAKYRLSAGAIAGVLTERTPYAAWFATSLDRPQAGRREVLAWGNPPQLPDWLTADAKALARDAFTQEVEPLAATRGVHATLESVHSGAAAARHVAQQGEADGVPVAVPFLDDRVLEACLAVRPDEVLDPRRYKPLLATAMAGVLPERTLQRTDKAETSMAVAKGWSKHRAELLALLDDSELGRLGLVDVAAVRRICQGPHHDATCGPVERVLEIEAWLKGVR
;
A
#
# COMPACT_ATOMS: atom_id res chain seq x y z
N MET A 1 2.75 -17.16 -30.10
CA MET A 1 3.07 -17.73 -28.77
C MET A 1 2.89 -16.60 -27.78
N GLY A 2 2.03 -16.77 -26.77
CA GLY A 2 1.91 -15.76 -25.71
C GLY A 2 3.20 -15.69 -24.90
N ILE A 3 3.59 -14.49 -24.49
CA ILE A 3 4.74 -14.24 -23.60
C ILE A 3 4.17 -13.63 -22.33
N ALA A 4 4.65 -14.08 -21.17
CA ALA A 4 4.34 -13.49 -19.87
C ALA A 4 5.64 -13.17 -19.13
N SER A 5 5.59 -12.12 -18.34
CA SER A 5 6.66 -11.67 -17.45
C SER A 5 6.02 -11.16 -16.16
N ASP A 6 6.77 -11.21 -15.06
CA ASP A 6 6.45 -10.54 -13.79
C ASP A 6 6.76 -9.03 -13.82
N ARG A 7 7.34 -8.55 -14.93
CA ARG A 7 7.73 -7.17 -15.19
C ARG A 7 7.13 -6.64 -16.50
N GLY A 8 6.43 -5.52 -16.43
CA GLY A 8 5.80 -4.87 -17.58
C GLY A 8 6.80 -4.23 -18.55
N ASP A 9 7.88 -3.65 -18.02
CA ASP A 9 8.93 -3.00 -18.80
C ASP A 9 9.70 -3.96 -19.71
N VAL A 10 9.98 -5.18 -19.25
CA VAL A 10 10.59 -6.24 -20.06
C VAL A 10 9.70 -6.61 -21.26
N LEU A 11 8.39 -6.70 -21.06
CA LEU A 11 7.45 -6.97 -22.17
C LEU A 11 7.36 -5.77 -23.12
N ALA A 12 7.37 -4.55 -22.60
CA ALA A 12 7.35 -3.34 -23.41
C ALA A 12 8.61 -3.24 -24.29
N GLU A 13 9.79 -3.54 -23.74
CA GLU A 13 11.05 -3.59 -24.49
C GLU A 13 10.98 -4.61 -25.64
N LEU A 14 10.49 -5.83 -25.36
CA LEU A 14 10.32 -6.87 -26.39
C LEU A 14 9.33 -6.46 -27.50
N LEU A 15 8.34 -5.65 -27.18
CA LEU A 15 7.35 -5.14 -28.13
C LEU A 15 7.81 -3.86 -28.85
N GLY A 16 8.90 -3.22 -28.42
CA GLY A 16 9.25 -1.86 -28.84
C GLY A 16 8.18 -0.84 -28.48
N ALA A 17 7.43 -1.08 -27.41
CA ALA A 17 6.30 -0.30 -26.99
C ALA A 17 6.70 0.80 -26.00
N GLY A 18 6.08 1.98 -26.14
CA GLY A 18 6.23 3.08 -25.19
C GLY A 18 5.13 3.10 -24.11
N PRO A 19 5.17 4.09 -23.20
CA PRO A 19 4.10 4.30 -22.22
C PRO A 19 2.72 4.48 -22.88
N ASP A 20 1.66 3.95 -22.25
CA ASP A 20 0.25 4.12 -22.68
C ASP A 20 -0.34 5.41 -22.10
N PRO A 21 -0.66 6.44 -22.91
CA PRO A 21 -1.27 7.67 -22.41
C PRO A 21 -2.58 7.44 -21.65
N ALA A 22 -3.37 6.45 -22.04
CA ALA A 22 -4.64 6.14 -21.37
C ALA A 22 -4.40 5.46 -20.01
N GLY A 23 -3.45 4.53 -19.93
CA GLY A 23 -2.96 3.95 -18.68
C GLY A 23 -2.45 5.02 -17.71
N LEU A 24 -1.62 5.95 -18.20
CA LEU A 24 -1.10 7.06 -17.39
C LEU A 24 -2.19 8.03 -16.94
N ALA A 25 -3.18 8.35 -17.80
CA ALA A 25 -4.32 9.19 -17.42
C ALA A 25 -5.13 8.57 -16.26
N VAL A 26 -5.30 7.24 -16.25
CA VAL A 26 -5.94 6.50 -15.15
C VAL A 26 -5.08 6.52 -13.88
N GLN A 27 -3.76 6.38 -13.99
CA GLN A 27 -2.85 6.43 -12.84
C GLN A 27 -2.74 7.82 -12.20
N LEU A 28 -3.09 8.89 -12.93
CA LEU A 28 -3.16 10.27 -12.42
C LEU A 28 -4.43 10.57 -11.60
N LEU A 29 -5.37 9.61 -11.50
CA LEU A 29 -6.55 9.73 -10.65
C LEU A 29 -6.17 9.70 -9.17
N TRP A 30 -6.92 10.45 -8.36
CA TRP A 30 -6.66 10.62 -6.93
C TRP A 30 -7.88 10.29 -6.07
N PRO A 31 -7.76 9.54 -4.95
CA PRO A 31 -6.54 9.00 -4.35
C PRO A 31 -5.95 7.78 -5.05
N SER A 32 -6.79 7.04 -5.80
CA SER A 32 -6.38 5.92 -6.64
C SER A 32 -7.51 5.56 -7.60
N PRO A 33 -7.21 4.97 -8.77
CA PRO A 33 -8.23 4.33 -9.60
C PRO A 33 -8.86 3.11 -8.88
N PRO A 34 -10.17 2.86 -9.04
CA PRO A 34 -10.83 1.67 -8.48
C PRO A 34 -10.52 0.41 -9.30
N ALA A 35 -10.88 -0.77 -8.81
CA ALA A 35 -10.76 -2.00 -9.60
C ALA A 35 -11.69 -1.95 -10.83
N PRO A 36 -11.33 -2.59 -11.96
CA PRO A 36 -10.04 -3.19 -12.27
C PRO A 36 -8.97 -2.17 -12.73
N LEU A 37 -9.32 -0.89 -12.84
CA LEU A 37 -8.45 0.17 -13.40
C LEU A 37 -7.12 0.33 -12.67
N MET A 38 -7.05 0.03 -11.37
CA MET A 38 -5.78 0.01 -10.62
C MET A 38 -4.73 -0.99 -11.15
N SER A 39 -5.14 -2.01 -11.90
CA SER A 39 -4.25 -2.99 -12.50
C SER A 39 -3.93 -2.68 -13.97
N ARG A 40 -4.40 -1.54 -14.49
CA ARG A 40 -4.13 -1.16 -15.88
C ARG A 40 -2.65 -0.83 -16.03
N SER A 41 -2.00 -1.48 -17.00
CA SER A 41 -0.58 -1.27 -17.25
C SER A 41 -0.29 0.15 -17.71
N ALA A 42 0.90 0.64 -17.34
CA ALA A 42 1.46 1.89 -17.84
C ALA A 42 2.04 1.76 -19.26
N TRP A 43 2.10 0.55 -19.84
CA TRP A 43 2.74 0.27 -21.13
C TRP A 43 1.74 -0.04 -22.23
N SER A 44 2.00 0.47 -23.43
CA SER A 44 1.18 0.18 -24.61
C SER A 44 1.31 -1.28 -25.01
N GLY A 45 0.18 -1.95 -25.26
CA GLY A 45 0.16 -3.35 -25.71
C GLY A 45 0.51 -4.39 -24.64
N VAL A 46 0.76 -3.97 -23.39
CA VAL A 46 0.95 -4.87 -22.25
C VAL A 46 -0.34 -4.94 -21.44
N THR A 47 -0.79 -6.15 -21.12
CA THR A 47 -1.99 -6.39 -20.32
C THR A 47 -1.60 -7.10 -19.03
N ALA A 48 -1.95 -6.52 -17.88
CA ALA A 48 -1.73 -7.16 -16.60
C ALA A 48 -2.71 -8.32 -16.40
N VAL A 49 -2.21 -9.43 -15.85
CA VAL A 49 -3.06 -10.51 -15.37
C VAL A 49 -3.70 -10.08 -14.05
N ALA A 50 -5.03 -10.16 -13.97
CA ALA A 50 -5.75 -9.79 -12.76
C ALA A 50 -5.29 -10.65 -11.55
N PRO A 51 -5.13 -10.06 -10.35
CA PRO A 51 -4.82 -10.83 -9.15
C PRO A 51 -5.80 -12.01 -8.93
N GLY A 52 -5.28 -13.13 -8.42
CA GLY A 52 -6.06 -14.37 -8.24
C GLY A 52 -6.42 -15.10 -9.54
N HIS A 53 -5.83 -14.70 -10.67
CA HIS A 53 -5.98 -15.36 -11.97
C HIS A 53 -4.64 -15.89 -12.48
N TRP A 54 -4.71 -16.89 -13.35
CA TRP A 54 -3.60 -17.35 -14.18
C TRP A 54 -4.00 -17.20 -15.65
N VAL A 55 -3.02 -17.16 -16.56
CA VAL A 55 -3.26 -17.05 -18.01
C VAL A 55 -2.70 -18.26 -18.74
N ASP A 56 -3.50 -18.85 -19.60
CA ASP A 56 -3.05 -19.84 -20.58
C ASP A 56 -2.42 -19.12 -21.78
N LEU A 57 -1.11 -19.24 -21.96
CA LEU A 57 -0.40 -18.55 -23.06
C LEU A 57 -0.71 -19.12 -24.45
N ALA A 58 -1.31 -20.31 -24.55
CA ALA A 58 -1.72 -20.89 -25.82
C ALA A 58 -3.05 -20.31 -26.29
N SER A 59 -4.03 -20.18 -25.39
CA SER A 59 -5.36 -19.65 -25.70
C SER A 59 -5.52 -18.15 -25.42
N GLY A 60 -4.63 -17.55 -24.63
CA GLY A 60 -4.75 -16.18 -24.12
C GLY A 60 -5.83 -16.02 -23.05
N ARG A 61 -6.47 -17.11 -22.61
CA ARG A 61 -7.57 -17.06 -21.64
C ARG A 61 -7.03 -16.91 -20.21
N ALA A 62 -7.59 -15.96 -19.47
CA ALA A 62 -7.35 -15.82 -18.04
C ALA A 62 -8.44 -16.57 -17.25
N GLU A 63 -8.04 -17.31 -16.21
CA GLU A 63 -8.93 -18.07 -15.34
C GLU A 63 -8.66 -17.77 -13.87
N ARG A 64 -9.73 -17.62 -13.09
CA ARG A 64 -9.63 -17.42 -11.64
C ARG A 64 -9.26 -18.74 -10.96
N TRP A 65 -8.17 -18.75 -10.20
CA TRP A 65 -7.79 -19.91 -9.38
C TRP A 65 -8.03 -19.68 -7.88
N TRP A 66 -8.16 -18.41 -7.46
CA TRP A 66 -8.29 -18.04 -6.07
C TRP A 66 -9.57 -17.23 -5.80
N THR A 67 -10.19 -17.49 -4.65
CA THR A 67 -11.32 -16.73 -4.11
C THR A 67 -11.12 -16.52 -2.61
N PRO A 68 -11.52 -15.36 -2.05
CA PRO A 68 -11.37 -15.12 -0.62
C PRO A 68 -12.17 -16.14 0.20
N PRO A 69 -11.66 -16.56 1.37
CA PRO A 69 -12.38 -17.47 2.26
C PRO A 69 -13.56 -16.76 2.94
N ASP A 70 -14.46 -17.55 3.53
CA ASP A 70 -15.55 -17.03 4.35
C ASP A 70 -15.05 -16.43 5.67
N SER A 71 -15.47 -15.20 5.97
CA SER A 71 -15.09 -14.47 7.19
C SER A 71 -15.88 -14.92 8.42
N GLU A 72 -15.68 -16.16 8.87
CA GLU A 72 -16.51 -16.83 9.89
C GLU A 72 -15.78 -17.35 11.12
N LEU A 73 -14.45 -17.27 11.17
CA LEU A 73 -13.67 -17.77 12.30
C LEU A 73 -13.68 -16.78 13.48
N PRO A 74 -13.92 -17.25 14.73
CA PRO A 74 -13.70 -16.45 15.91
C PRO A 74 -12.26 -15.94 16.00
N LEU A 75 -12.05 -14.76 16.60
CA LEU A 75 -10.76 -14.08 16.70
C LEU A 75 -9.65 -15.01 17.24
N ALA A 76 -9.94 -15.76 18.30
CA ALA A 76 -8.95 -16.66 18.89
C ALA A 76 -8.49 -17.77 17.93
N GLN A 77 -9.38 -18.30 17.08
CA GLN A 77 -9.03 -19.35 16.11
C GLN A 77 -8.30 -18.74 14.91
N ALA A 78 -8.81 -17.63 14.38
CA ALA A 78 -8.15 -16.91 13.28
C ALA A 78 -6.72 -16.45 13.67
N ALA A 79 -6.52 -16.02 14.92
CA ALA A 79 -5.22 -15.63 15.44
C ALA A 79 -4.19 -16.78 15.44
N VAL A 80 -4.63 -18.01 15.75
CA VAL A 80 -3.76 -19.21 15.66
C VAL A 80 -3.36 -19.46 14.21
N GLY A 81 -4.32 -19.39 13.28
CA GLY A 81 -4.05 -19.53 11.84
C GLY A 81 -3.09 -18.46 11.32
N LEU A 82 -3.32 -17.19 11.68
CA LEU A 82 -2.45 -16.07 11.29
C LEU A 82 -1.02 -16.25 11.81
N ARG A 83 -0.85 -16.63 13.08
CA ARG A 83 0.48 -16.89 13.63
C ARG A 83 1.20 -17.98 12.83
N ALA A 84 0.54 -19.11 12.59
CA ALA A 84 1.15 -20.23 11.86
C ALA A 84 1.50 -19.86 10.41
N ALA A 85 0.65 -19.08 9.74
CA ALA A 85 0.89 -18.58 8.39
C ALA A 85 2.09 -17.63 8.35
N LEU A 86 2.16 -16.64 9.26
CA LEU A 86 3.29 -15.71 9.35
C LEU A 86 4.60 -16.41 9.71
N GLU A 87 4.58 -17.33 10.67
CA GLU A 87 5.75 -18.14 11.04
C GLU A 87 6.27 -18.94 9.86
N THR A 88 5.38 -19.47 9.03
CA THR A 88 5.75 -20.21 7.82
C THR A 88 6.27 -19.28 6.73
N ALA A 89 5.57 -18.17 6.45
CA ALA A 89 5.99 -17.20 5.45
C ALA A 89 7.39 -16.61 5.74
N VAL A 90 7.71 -16.34 7.01
CA VAL A 90 9.05 -15.89 7.43
C VAL A 90 10.06 -17.01 7.32
N ARG A 91 9.76 -18.22 7.82
CA ARG A 91 10.67 -19.37 7.79
C ARG A 91 11.07 -19.75 6.35
N ASP A 92 10.11 -19.84 5.44
CA ASP A 92 10.33 -20.21 4.04
C ASP A 92 11.31 -19.25 3.36
N ARG A 93 11.27 -17.95 3.71
CA ARG A 93 12.12 -16.90 3.15
C ARG A 93 13.48 -16.78 3.87
N GLN A 94 13.52 -17.09 5.16
CA GLN A 94 14.74 -17.09 5.97
C GLN A 94 15.59 -18.35 5.75
N GLN A 95 14.99 -19.44 5.27
CA GLN A 95 15.68 -20.72 5.06
C GLN A 95 16.93 -20.55 4.17
N GLY A 96 18.06 -21.06 4.65
CA GLY A 96 19.34 -20.98 3.94
C GLY A 96 20.06 -19.64 4.04
N LYS A 97 19.50 -18.64 4.74
CA LYS A 97 20.14 -17.35 4.98
C LYS A 97 20.96 -17.36 6.26
N ARG A 98 22.16 -16.76 6.23
CA ARG A 98 23.02 -16.68 7.44
C ARG A 98 22.55 -15.63 8.43
N LYS A 99 22.09 -14.49 7.92
CA LYS A 99 21.55 -13.37 8.69
C LYS A 99 20.51 -12.64 7.87
N VAL A 100 19.46 -12.16 8.53
CA VAL A 100 18.42 -11.34 7.90
C VAL A 100 18.32 -9.99 8.60
N ALA A 101 17.80 -8.99 7.89
CA ALA A 101 17.43 -7.71 8.46
C ALA A 101 15.90 -7.60 8.53
N CYS A 102 15.38 -6.86 9.50
CA CYS A 102 13.97 -6.49 9.56
C CYS A 102 13.86 -4.97 9.70
N ASP A 103 13.13 -4.31 8.81
CA ASP A 103 12.69 -2.94 9.07
C ASP A 103 11.87 -2.93 10.36
N LEU A 104 12.01 -1.92 11.21
CA LEU A 104 11.39 -1.87 12.54
C LEU A 104 10.81 -0.49 12.86
N SER A 105 9.48 -0.40 12.77
CA SER A 105 8.70 0.87 12.79
C SER A 105 7.29 0.73 13.38
N GLY A 106 6.92 -0.44 13.91
CA GLY A 106 5.59 -0.67 14.46
C GLY A 106 5.28 -2.14 14.70
N LEU A 107 4.02 -2.44 15.01
CA LEU A 107 3.58 -3.79 15.34
C LEU A 107 3.84 -4.81 14.22
N ASP A 108 3.71 -4.40 12.97
CA ASP A 108 3.84 -5.31 11.81
C ASP A 108 5.27 -5.80 11.66
N SER A 109 6.20 -4.87 11.56
CA SER A 109 7.63 -5.12 11.54
C SER A 109 8.12 -5.80 12.82
N SER A 110 7.57 -5.42 13.97
CA SER A 110 7.85 -6.08 15.26
C SER A 110 7.49 -7.57 15.22
N SER A 111 6.36 -7.91 14.60
CA SER A 111 5.92 -9.30 14.40
C SER A 111 6.92 -10.09 13.57
N LEU A 112 7.40 -9.50 12.46
CA LEU A 112 8.42 -10.13 11.61
C LEU A 112 9.75 -10.31 12.34
N LEU A 113 10.22 -9.30 13.09
CA LEU A 113 11.44 -9.40 13.89
C LEU A 113 11.32 -10.50 14.96
N GLY A 114 10.23 -10.53 15.72
CA GLY A 114 10.02 -11.52 16.78
C GLY A 114 9.97 -12.95 16.26
N ILE A 115 9.40 -13.17 15.07
CA ILE A 115 9.41 -14.48 14.41
C ILE A 115 10.82 -14.80 13.87
N ALA A 116 11.44 -13.87 13.13
CA ALA A 116 12.74 -14.09 12.50
C ALA A 116 13.87 -14.35 13.51
N ALA A 117 13.83 -13.70 14.68
CA ALA A 117 14.80 -13.89 15.76
C ALA A 117 14.80 -15.33 16.31
N ARG A 118 13.69 -16.06 16.18
CA ARG A 118 13.59 -17.47 16.58
C ARG A 118 14.18 -18.42 15.52
N GLY A 119 14.31 -17.96 14.28
CA GLY A 119 14.84 -18.71 13.15
C GLY A 119 16.35 -18.59 12.95
N GLY A 120 16.99 -17.54 13.50
CA GLY A 120 18.43 -17.33 13.38
C GLY A 120 18.85 -15.88 13.62
N PRO A 121 20.12 -15.53 13.31
CA PRO A 121 20.64 -14.18 13.47
C PRO A 121 19.82 -13.14 12.70
N VAL A 122 19.45 -12.06 13.39
CA VAL A 122 18.67 -10.97 12.82
C VAL A 122 19.15 -9.61 13.33
N VAL A 123 19.06 -8.59 12.48
CA VAL A 123 19.22 -7.19 12.84
C VAL A 123 17.92 -6.42 12.60
N GLY A 124 17.45 -5.68 13.60
CA GLY A 124 16.37 -4.71 13.44
C GLY A 124 16.93 -3.37 12.92
N LEU A 125 16.32 -2.80 11.89
CA LEU A 125 16.69 -1.51 11.31
C LEU A 125 15.60 -0.49 11.61
N THR A 126 15.93 0.55 12.37
CA THR A 126 14.98 1.62 12.71
C THR A 126 15.49 2.95 12.20
N VAL A 127 14.57 3.77 11.68
CA VAL A 127 14.83 5.17 11.36
C VAL A 127 14.07 6.00 12.37
N GLU A 128 14.77 6.90 13.04
CA GLU A 128 14.19 7.81 14.02
C GLU A 128 13.39 8.92 13.30
N GLY A 129 12.18 9.20 13.78
CA GLY A 129 11.34 10.26 13.24
C GLY A 129 11.76 11.67 13.68
N ASP A 130 11.32 12.66 12.92
CA ASP A 130 11.53 14.09 13.22
C ASP A 130 10.58 14.62 14.33
N ASP A 131 9.57 13.84 14.73
CA ASP A 131 8.59 14.23 15.76
C ASP A 131 9.18 14.01 17.17
N PRO A 132 9.29 15.05 18.02
CA PRO A 132 9.77 14.90 19.40
C PRO A 132 8.93 13.94 20.26
N MET A 133 7.69 13.65 19.85
CA MET A 133 6.80 12.68 20.50
C MET A 133 6.94 11.27 19.93
N ASP A 134 7.87 11.03 19.01
CA ASP A 134 8.12 9.72 18.44
C ASP A 134 8.73 8.75 19.47
N GLY A 135 7.96 7.73 19.83
CA GLY A 135 8.38 6.63 20.71
C GLY A 135 8.94 5.42 19.97
N ASP A 136 9.02 5.45 18.63
CA ASP A 136 9.35 4.27 17.81
C ASP A 136 10.76 3.76 18.08
N ALA A 137 11.77 4.64 18.18
CA ALA A 137 13.15 4.23 18.47
C ALA A 137 13.29 3.50 19.82
N VAL A 138 12.60 3.99 20.86
CA VAL A 138 12.59 3.38 22.19
C VAL A 138 11.89 2.02 22.16
N ALA A 139 10.74 1.93 21.49
CA ALA A 139 9.99 0.69 21.37
C ALA A 139 10.76 -0.37 20.55
N ALA A 140 11.39 0.06 19.46
CA ALA A 140 12.23 -0.75 18.59
C ALA A 140 13.42 -1.33 19.36
N GLN A 141 14.17 -0.48 20.07
CA GLN A 141 15.31 -0.91 20.89
C GLN A 141 14.88 -1.88 22.00
N PHE A 142 13.75 -1.62 22.66
CA PHE A 142 13.20 -2.52 23.67
C PHE A 142 12.90 -3.90 23.08
N LEU A 143 12.24 -3.95 21.92
CA LEU A 143 11.92 -5.22 21.29
C LEU A 143 13.17 -5.98 20.87
N ALA A 144 14.11 -5.31 20.19
CA ALA A 144 15.35 -5.94 19.73
C ALA A 144 16.12 -6.58 20.90
N ASN A 145 16.25 -5.87 22.02
CA ASN A 145 16.85 -6.41 23.24
C ASN A 145 16.08 -7.60 23.81
N SER A 146 14.74 -7.52 23.79
CA SER A 146 13.86 -8.57 24.35
C SER A 146 13.91 -9.87 23.56
N VAL A 147 14.19 -9.81 22.25
CA VAL A 147 14.29 -10.99 21.37
C VAL A 147 15.74 -11.38 21.06
N GLY A 148 16.72 -10.68 21.64
CA GLY A 148 18.15 -10.96 21.43
C GLY A 148 18.66 -10.63 20.02
N ALA A 149 18.04 -9.65 19.34
CA ALA A 149 18.44 -9.19 18.02
C ALA A 149 19.47 -8.05 18.11
N ASP A 150 20.33 -7.95 17.09
CA ASP A 150 21.09 -6.72 16.87
C ASP A 150 20.10 -5.58 16.52
N HIS A 151 20.43 -4.34 16.89
CA HIS A 151 19.62 -3.18 16.55
C HIS A 151 20.49 -2.11 15.92
N ASP A 152 20.02 -1.57 14.79
CA ASP A 152 20.69 -0.53 14.04
C ASP A 152 19.76 0.67 13.86
N LEU A 153 20.09 1.76 14.54
CA LEU A 153 19.30 3.00 14.54
C LEU A 153 19.93 4.03 13.59
N LEU A 154 19.16 4.52 12.62
CA LEU A 154 19.48 5.68 11.80
C LEU A 154 18.92 6.94 12.47
N PRO A 155 19.78 7.85 12.96
CA PRO A 155 19.34 9.11 13.57
C PRO A 155 18.53 9.98 12.61
N ALA A 156 17.59 10.76 13.16
CA ALA A 156 16.66 11.57 12.36
C ALA A 156 17.36 12.64 11.50
N ASP A 157 18.49 13.18 11.94
CA ASP A 157 19.28 14.19 11.22
C ASP A 157 20.10 13.61 10.05
N GLU A 158 20.41 12.31 10.11
CA GLU A 158 21.05 11.54 9.04
C GLU A 158 20.04 10.89 8.08
N ALA A 159 18.78 10.74 8.51
CA ALA A 159 17.74 10.08 7.74
C ALA A 159 17.43 10.83 6.43
N PRO A 160 17.47 10.15 5.26
CA PRO A 160 17.00 10.75 4.02
C PRO A 160 15.53 11.13 4.14
N LEU A 161 15.21 12.38 3.81
CA LEU A 161 13.84 12.86 3.82
C LEU A 161 13.08 12.34 2.59
N PRO A 162 11.73 12.28 2.65
CA PRO A 162 10.91 12.08 1.47
C PRO A 162 11.31 13.04 0.34
N PHE A 163 11.17 12.58 -0.90
CA PHE A 163 11.58 13.25 -2.15
C PHE A 163 13.10 13.33 -2.39
N GLN A 164 13.94 13.01 -1.40
CA GLN A 164 15.38 13.00 -1.58
C GLN A 164 15.79 11.93 -2.60
N GLY A 165 16.44 12.36 -3.69
CA GLY A 165 16.89 11.44 -4.73
C GLY A 165 15.75 10.86 -5.59
N MET A 166 14.63 11.57 -5.68
CA MET A 166 13.53 11.23 -6.58
C MET A 166 14.01 11.35 -8.04
N LYS A 167 14.44 10.22 -8.59
CA LYS A 167 15.06 10.04 -9.91
C LYS A 167 14.57 8.72 -10.50
N PRO A 168 14.74 8.49 -11.81
CA PRO A 168 14.35 7.23 -12.41
C PRO A 168 14.94 6.01 -11.69
N GLY A 169 14.07 5.07 -11.33
CA GLY A 169 14.39 3.88 -10.54
C GLY A 169 14.23 2.58 -11.36
N PRO A 170 14.52 1.42 -10.75
CA PRO A 170 14.45 0.10 -11.41
C PRO A 170 13.01 -0.41 -11.58
N PHE A 171 12.03 0.50 -11.57
CA PHE A 171 10.61 0.18 -11.46
C PHE A 171 10.01 -0.10 -12.83
N ASP A 172 9.28 -1.21 -12.94
CA ASP A 172 8.64 -1.57 -14.19
C ASP A 172 7.39 -0.73 -14.48
N GLU A 173 6.80 -0.06 -13.48
CA GLU A 173 5.70 0.90 -13.64
C GLU A 173 5.87 2.11 -12.68
N PRO A 174 5.13 3.22 -12.88
CA PRO A 174 5.13 4.34 -11.95
C PRO A 174 4.76 3.93 -10.52
N THR A 175 5.43 4.54 -9.53
CA THR A 175 5.29 4.11 -8.14
C THR A 175 5.58 5.19 -7.12
N SER A 176 4.79 5.17 -6.04
CA SER A 176 4.99 5.99 -4.84
C SER A 176 6.24 5.62 -4.04
N VAL A 177 6.82 4.44 -4.30
CA VAL A 177 8.12 4.04 -3.73
C VAL A 177 9.22 5.03 -4.10
N SER A 178 9.08 5.73 -5.24
CA SER A 178 10.02 6.77 -5.69
C SER A 178 10.18 7.92 -4.68
N LEU A 179 9.14 8.25 -3.91
CA LEU A 179 9.17 9.31 -2.88
C LEU A 179 10.13 8.94 -1.75
N TYR A 180 10.21 7.66 -1.41
CA TYR A 180 10.98 7.16 -0.27
C TYR A 180 12.26 6.45 -0.71
N ARG A 181 12.69 6.64 -1.97
CA ARG A 181 13.83 5.91 -2.54
C ARG A 181 15.12 6.11 -1.75
N GLY A 182 15.45 7.34 -1.35
CA GLY A 182 16.63 7.61 -0.53
C GLY A 182 16.59 6.87 0.82
N LEU A 183 15.42 6.84 1.46
CA LEU A 183 15.21 6.17 2.74
C LEU A 183 15.34 4.65 2.60
N LEU A 184 14.69 4.06 1.59
CA LEU A 184 14.76 2.63 1.31
C LEU A 184 16.17 2.18 0.93
N GLY A 185 16.88 2.97 0.13
CA GLY A 185 18.28 2.72 -0.22
C GLY A 185 19.20 2.78 1.01
N SER A 186 18.96 3.70 1.95
CA SER A 186 19.66 3.74 3.24
C SER A 186 19.42 2.46 4.05
N ALA A 187 18.17 1.99 4.14
CA ALA A 187 17.84 0.73 4.81
C ALA A 187 18.54 -0.48 4.15
N SER A 188 18.55 -0.54 2.81
CA SER A 188 19.27 -1.56 2.05
C SER A 188 20.79 -1.53 2.34
N ALA A 189 21.41 -0.35 2.31
CA ALA A 189 22.84 -0.19 2.59
C ALA A 189 23.21 -0.61 4.02
N ARG A 190 22.34 -0.31 5.00
CA ARG A 190 22.53 -0.76 6.40
C ARG A 190 22.39 -2.27 6.53
N ALA A 191 21.40 -2.88 5.88
CA ALA A 191 21.26 -4.34 5.85
C ALA A 191 22.55 -5.01 5.33
N LEU A 192 23.12 -4.48 4.24
CA LEU A 192 24.38 -4.97 3.67
C LEU A 192 25.58 -4.79 4.61
N ARG A 193 25.66 -3.66 5.34
CA ARG A 193 26.69 -3.44 6.37
C ARG A 193 26.66 -4.51 7.46
N HIS A 194 25.47 -5.02 7.78
CA HIS A 194 25.27 -6.13 8.71
C HIS A 194 25.39 -7.51 8.06
N GLN A 195 25.77 -7.58 6.78
CA GLN A 195 25.88 -8.82 6.00
C GLN A 195 24.55 -9.60 5.95
N ALA A 196 23.41 -8.90 6.04
CA ALA A 196 22.11 -9.51 5.86
C ALA A 196 21.90 -9.90 4.40
N GLU A 197 21.38 -11.10 4.18
CA GLU A 197 21.16 -11.68 2.83
C GLU A 197 19.70 -11.55 2.36
N LEU A 198 18.86 -10.95 3.21
CA LEU A 198 17.44 -10.67 2.99
C LEU A 198 17.00 -9.57 3.96
N ARG A 199 16.13 -8.66 3.51
CA ARG A 199 15.44 -7.69 4.36
C ARG A 199 13.95 -7.97 4.41
N PHE A 200 13.38 -8.09 5.59
CA PHE A 200 11.94 -8.18 5.80
C PHE A 200 11.34 -6.79 5.99
N ALA A 201 10.25 -6.53 5.27
CA ALA A 201 9.48 -5.29 5.37
C ALA A 201 8.01 -5.59 5.71
N GLY A 202 7.39 -4.71 6.49
CA GLY A 202 6.03 -4.88 7.02
C GLY A 202 4.88 -4.53 6.08
N TYR A 203 5.13 -4.34 4.78
CA TYR A 203 4.10 -4.00 3.79
C TYR A 203 3.02 -5.08 3.68
N GLY A 204 1.76 -4.68 3.46
CA GLY A 204 0.59 -5.56 3.39
C GLY A 204 -0.18 -5.68 4.70
N ALA A 205 0.48 -5.46 5.84
CA ALA A 205 -0.16 -5.64 7.14
C ALA A 205 -1.28 -4.63 7.39
N ASP A 206 -1.09 -3.36 7.02
CA ASP A 206 -2.11 -2.32 7.19
C ASP A 206 -3.33 -2.61 6.30
N GLU A 207 -3.10 -3.00 5.05
CA GLU A 207 -4.13 -3.33 4.06
C GLU A 207 -5.05 -4.47 4.53
N MET A 208 -4.51 -5.43 5.27
CA MET A 208 -5.21 -6.64 5.70
C MET A 208 -5.80 -6.56 7.11
N LEU A 209 -5.21 -5.74 7.99
CA LEU A 209 -5.54 -5.73 9.42
C LEU A 209 -6.20 -4.43 9.90
N LEU A 210 -6.27 -3.40 9.05
CA LEU A 210 -7.02 -2.17 9.32
C LEU A 210 -8.28 -2.10 8.46
N TRP A 211 -9.41 -2.52 9.05
CA TRP A 211 -10.64 -2.71 8.29
C TRP A 211 -11.42 -1.39 8.19
N PRO A 212 -11.77 -0.95 6.96
CA PRO A 212 -12.49 0.29 6.76
C PRO A 212 -13.95 0.23 7.24
N PRO A 213 -14.60 1.39 7.46
CA PRO A 213 -15.99 1.47 7.93
C PRO A 213 -17.02 0.69 7.12
N VAL A 214 -16.81 0.49 5.81
CA VAL A 214 -17.67 -0.31 4.92
C VAL A 214 -17.96 -1.72 5.45
N TRP A 215 -17.07 -2.33 6.24
CA TRP A 215 -17.34 -3.63 6.88
C TRP A 215 -18.60 -3.63 7.76
N LEU A 216 -19.08 -2.45 8.21
CA LEU A 216 -20.38 -2.31 8.85
C LEU A 216 -21.54 -2.87 8.00
N THR A 217 -21.47 -2.78 6.67
CA THR A 217 -22.54 -3.33 5.81
C THR A 217 -22.62 -4.84 5.89
N ASP A 218 -21.47 -5.49 6.05
CA ASP A 218 -21.35 -6.94 6.08
C ASP A 218 -21.70 -7.46 7.47
N ILE A 219 -21.26 -6.76 8.52
CA ILE A 219 -21.67 -7.02 9.91
C ILE A 219 -23.19 -6.83 10.06
N ALA A 220 -23.78 -5.78 9.49
CA ALA A 220 -25.21 -5.48 9.65
C ALA A 220 -26.12 -6.59 9.09
N ARG A 221 -25.68 -7.30 8.04
CA ARG A 221 -26.40 -8.45 7.46
C ARG A 221 -26.46 -9.64 8.43
N ARG A 222 -25.42 -9.85 9.23
CA ARG A 222 -25.28 -10.98 10.15
C ARG A 222 -25.74 -10.64 11.58
N SER A 223 -25.44 -9.44 12.05
CA SER A 223 -25.72 -8.98 13.42
C SER A 223 -26.02 -7.47 13.45
N PRO A 224 -27.27 -7.06 13.18
CA PRO A 224 -27.63 -5.64 13.09
C PRO A 224 -27.42 -4.87 14.41
N LEU A 225 -27.64 -5.52 15.56
CA LEU A 225 -27.42 -4.90 16.86
C LEU A 225 -25.92 -4.63 17.13
N ARG A 226 -25.03 -5.53 16.70
CA ARG A 226 -23.58 -5.32 16.81
C ARG A 226 -23.13 -4.21 15.86
N ALA A 227 -23.61 -4.22 14.61
CA ALA A 227 -23.34 -3.17 13.65
C ALA A 227 -23.76 -1.79 14.18
N ALA A 228 -24.95 -1.66 14.78
CA ALA A 228 -25.42 -0.38 15.34
C ALA A 228 -24.54 0.14 16.49
N ARG A 229 -23.99 -0.75 17.33
CA ARG A 229 -23.05 -0.37 18.40
C ARG A 229 -21.70 0.07 17.83
N LEU A 230 -21.16 -0.68 16.88
CA LEU A 230 -19.90 -0.36 16.21
C LEU A 230 -19.99 0.93 15.39
N ALA A 231 -21.13 1.16 14.74
CA ALA A 231 -21.40 2.36 13.97
C ALA A 231 -21.22 3.64 14.81
N LYS A 232 -21.68 3.65 16.08
CA LYS A 232 -21.48 4.80 16.99
C LYS A 232 -19.99 5.02 17.33
N GLN A 233 -19.22 3.94 17.49
CA GLN A 233 -17.80 4.03 17.79
C GLN A 233 -17.00 4.53 16.58
N ILE A 234 -17.32 4.01 15.39
CA ILE A 234 -16.74 4.43 14.11
C ILE A 234 -17.08 5.89 13.85
N GLN A 235 -18.34 6.29 14.08
CA GLN A 235 -18.77 7.67 13.97
C GLN A 235 -17.91 8.60 14.82
N ALA A 236 -17.67 8.24 16.08
CA ALA A 236 -16.84 9.05 16.98
C ALA A 236 -15.37 9.09 16.54
N LYS A 237 -14.77 7.94 16.18
CA LYS A 237 -13.36 7.84 15.77
C LYS A 237 -13.06 8.66 14.51
N TYR A 238 -13.90 8.52 13.48
CA TYR A 238 -13.70 9.18 12.19
C TYR A 238 -14.46 10.52 12.08
N ARG A 239 -15.11 10.97 13.16
CA ARG A 239 -15.91 12.22 13.19
C ARG A 239 -16.96 12.29 12.08
N LEU A 240 -17.54 11.15 11.72
CA LEU A 240 -18.53 11.06 10.65
C LEU A 240 -19.88 11.64 11.09
N SER A 241 -20.61 12.23 10.14
CA SER A 241 -21.99 12.64 10.39
C SER A 241 -22.90 11.41 10.56
N ALA A 242 -24.02 11.58 11.26
CA ALA A 242 -25.02 10.50 11.36
C ALA A 242 -25.56 10.10 9.97
N GLY A 243 -25.64 11.06 9.05
CA GLY A 243 -26.02 10.83 7.65
C GLY A 243 -25.02 9.95 6.90
N ALA A 244 -23.71 10.13 7.12
CA ALA A 244 -22.67 9.29 6.52
C ALA A 244 -22.78 7.83 6.99
N ILE A 245 -22.99 7.62 8.29
CA ILE A 245 -23.21 6.27 8.85
C ILE A 245 -24.49 5.63 8.32
N ALA A 246 -25.58 6.40 8.24
CA ALA A 246 -26.82 5.92 7.64
C ALA A 246 -26.60 5.53 6.18
N GLY A 247 -25.90 6.36 5.42
CA GLY A 247 -25.53 6.10 4.02
C GLY A 247 -24.75 4.80 3.84
N VAL A 248 -23.78 4.52 4.70
CA VAL A 248 -23.04 3.24 4.69
C VAL A 248 -24.02 2.07 4.86
N LEU A 249 -24.86 2.11 5.90
CA LEU A 249 -25.77 1.00 6.25
C LEU A 249 -26.90 0.80 5.22
N THR A 250 -27.28 1.86 4.49
CA THR A 250 -28.33 1.83 3.47
C THR A 250 -27.79 1.70 2.04
N GLU A 251 -26.47 1.67 1.83
CA GLU A 251 -25.87 1.57 0.50
C GLU A 251 -26.23 0.22 -0.18
N ARG A 252 -26.91 0.31 -1.32
CA ARG A 252 -27.36 -0.84 -2.13
C ARG A 252 -26.87 -0.82 -3.57
N THR A 253 -26.18 0.24 -4.01
CA THR A 253 -25.69 0.39 -5.38
C THR A 253 -24.81 -0.81 -5.76
N PRO A 254 -25.08 -1.54 -6.86
CA PRO A 254 -24.18 -2.55 -7.40
C PRO A 254 -22.83 -1.96 -7.79
N TYR A 255 -21.78 -2.78 -7.83
CA TYR A 255 -20.43 -2.27 -8.11
C TYR A 255 -20.33 -1.55 -9.46
N ALA A 256 -20.85 -2.15 -10.54
CA ALA A 256 -20.83 -1.56 -11.87
C ALA A 256 -21.48 -0.16 -11.92
N ALA A 257 -22.62 0.03 -11.23
CA ALA A 257 -23.28 1.33 -11.15
C ALA A 257 -22.50 2.34 -10.28
N TRP A 258 -21.83 1.87 -9.22
CA TRP A 258 -20.94 2.72 -8.43
C TRP A 258 -19.73 3.16 -9.24
N PHE A 259 -19.10 2.23 -9.95
CA PHE A 259 -17.94 2.47 -10.82
C PHE A 259 -18.26 3.46 -11.94
N ALA A 260 -19.34 3.23 -12.69
CA ALA A 260 -19.75 4.12 -13.79
C ALA A 260 -20.03 5.58 -13.35
N THR A 261 -20.34 5.79 -12.06
CA THR A 261 -20.61 7.12 -11.50
C THR A 261 -19.50 7.64 -10.60
N SER A 262 -18.39 6.90 -10.41
CA SER A 262 -17.45 7.20 -9.34
C SER A 262 -16.67 8.50 -9.53
N LEU A 263 -16.41 8.91 -10.78
CA LEU A 263 -15.70 10.16 -11.07
C LEU A 263 -16.51 11.41 -10.70
N ASP A 264 -17.83 11.31 -10.62
CA ASP A 264 -18.71 12.44 -10.32
C ASP A 264 -19.24 12.40 -8.88
N ARG A 265 -18.78 11.43 -8.08
CA ARG A 265 -19.13 11.30 -6.65
C ARG A 265 -18.27 12.23 -5.79
N PRO A 266 -18.83 12.77 -4.69
CA PRO A 266 -18.05 13.55 -3.74
C PRO A 266 -17.00 12.67 -3.07
N GLN A 267 -15.83 13.25 -2.82
CA GLN A 267 -14.76 12.58 -2.08
C GLN A 267 -15.12 12.47 -0.59
N ALA A 268 -14.87 11.30 -0.01
CA ALA A 268 -14.83 11.09 1.45
C ALA A 268 -13.37 11.12 1.95
N GLY A 269 -13.14 11.16 3.26
CA GLY A 269 -11.77 11.05 3.78
C GLY A 269 -11.10 9.73 3.34
N ARG A 270 -9.79 9.74 3.06
CA ARG A 270 -9.07 8.57 2.48
C ARG A 270 -9.27 7.24 3.23
N ARG A 271 -9.49 7.29 4.55
CA ARG A 271 -9.67 6.09 5.41
C ARG A 271 -11.14 5.74 5.67
N GLU A 272 -12.05 6.52 5.12
CA GLU A 272 -13.48 6.45 5.37
C GLU A 272 -14.16 5.71 4.22
N VAL A 273 -13.64 4.58 3.73
CA VAL A 273 -14.34 3.86 2.64
C VAL A 273 -15.77 3.54 3.11
N LEU A 274 -16.75 4.23 2.53
CA LEU A 274 -18.16 4.22 2.94
C LEU A 274 -19.08 3.44 1.98
N ALA A 275 -18.63 3.22 0.75
CA ALA A 275 -19.37 2.52 -0.31
C ALA A 275 -18.57 1.32 -0.83
N TRP A 276 -18.24 1.23 -2.12
CA TRP A 276 -17.37 0.16 -2.64
C TRP A 276 -15.88 0.48 -2.51
N GLY A 277 -15.51 1.76 -2.62
CA GLY A 277 -14.15 2.26 -2.52
C GLY A 277 -14.16 3.77 -2.28
N ASN A 278 -12.99 4.41 -2.38
CA ASN A 278 -12.90 5.88 -2.41
C ASN A 278 -13.13 6.37 -3.84
N PRO A 279 -14.14 7.20 -4.11
CA PRO A 279 -14.36 7.71 -5.46
C PRO A 279 -13.15 8.55 -5.92
N PRO A 280 -12.55 8.22 -7.08
CA PRO A 280 -11.45 9.00 -7.63
C PRO A 280 -11.93 10.37 -8.11
N GLN A 281 -11.02 11.34 -8.07
CA GLN A 281 -11.21 12.70 -8.57
C GLN A 281 -10.33 12.91 -9.81
N LEU A 282 -10.75 13.84 -10.65
CA LEU A 282 -9.97 14.38 -11.78
C LEU A 282 -9.35 15.71 -11.34
N PRO A 283 -8.05 15.76 -10.99
CA PRO A 283 -7.41 17.01 -10.61
C PRO A 283 -7.53 18.10 -11.69
N ASP A 284 -7.61 19.35 -11.26
CA ASP A 284 -7.84 20.49 -12.17
C ASP A 284 -6.72 20.69 -13.19
N TRP A 285 -5.48 20.34 -12.83
CA TRP A 285 -4.31 20.39 -13.71
C TRP A 285 -4.26 19.30 -14.77
N LEU A 286 -5.17 18.31 -14.76
CA LEU A 286 -5.31 17.40 -15.90
C LEU A 286 -5.85 18.16 -17.12
N THR A 287 -5.28 17.89 -18.29
CA THR A 287 -5.79 18.45 -19.55
C THR A 287 -7.16 17.87 -19.89
N ALA A 288 -7.86 18.51 -20.85
CA ALA A 288 -9.14 18.01 -21.33
C ALA A 288 -9.00 16.59 -21.94
N ASP A 289 -7.92 16.34 -22.68
CA ASP A 289 -7.65 15.05 -23.31
C ASP A 289 -7.38 13.96 -22.26
N ALA A 290 -6.59 14.26 -21.21
CA ALA A 290 -6.38 13.31 -20.11
C ALA A 290 -7.68 13.00 -19.36
N LYS A 291 -8.52 14.02 -19.12
CA LYS A 291 -9.84 13.81 -18.48
C LYS A 291 -10.75 12.94 -19.37
N ALA A 292 -10.69 13.09 -20.69
CA ALA A 292 -11.43 12.26 -21.63
C ALA A 292 -10.92 10.81 -21.62
N LEU A 293 -9.60 10.59 -21.69
CA LEU A 293 -8.98 9.26 -21.59
C LEU A 293 -9.33 8.56 -20.28
N ALA A 294 -9.26 9.28 -19.16
CA ALA A 294 -9.63 8.75 -17.86
C ALA A 294 -11.12 8.38 -17.81
N ARG A 295 -12.03 9.22 -18.33
CA ARG A 295 -13.47 8.94 -18.38
C ARG A 295 -13.82 7.76 -19.27
N ASP A 296 -13.16 7.62 -20.41
CA ASP A 296 -13.37 6.49 -21.32
C ASP A 296 -13.11 5.14 -20.62
N ALA A 297 -12.10 5.10 -19.74
CA ALA A 297 -11.79 3.92 -18.94
C ALA A 297 -12.93 3.49 -17.98
N PHE A 298 -13.89 4.36 -17.65
CA PHE A 298 -15.04 4.03 -16.80
C PHE A 298 -16.26 3.50 -17.57
N THR A 299 -16.17 3.36 -18.90
CA THR A 299 -17.27 2.86 -19.74
C THR A 299 -17.32 1.33 -19.85
N GLN A 300 -16.31 0.63 -19.32
CA GLN A 300 -16.19 -0.82 -19.41
C GLN A 300 -17.11 -1.56 -18.42
N GLU A 301 -17.46 -2.79 -18.75
CA GLU A 301 -18.13 -3.70 -17.83
C GLU A 301 -17.18 -4.14 -16.72
N VAL A 302 -17.64 -4.09 -15.47
CA VAL A 302 -16.82 -4.41 -14.29
C VAL A 302 -17.56 -5.29 -13.31
N GLU A 303 -16.81 -6.19 -12.68
CA GLU A 303 -17.26 -7.03 -11.59
C GLU A 303 -16.49 -6.67 -10.30
N PRO A 304 -17.12 -6.78 -9.12
CA PRO A 304 -16.42 -6.53 -7.88
C PRO A 304 -15.40 -7.63 -7.59
N LEU A 305 -14.31 -7.28 -6.91
CA LEU A 305 -13.29 -8.22 -6.44
C LEU A 305 -13.86 -9.33 -5.53
N ALA A 306 -14.93 -9.03 -4.79
CA ALA A 306 -15.66 -9.97 -3.95
C ALA A 306 -17.15 -9.61 -3.84
N ALA A 307 -17.97 -10.57 -3.43
CA ALA A 307 -19.43 -10.40 -3.33
C ALA A 307 -19.86 -9.41 -2.24
N THR A 308 -19.07 -9.25 -1.16
CA THR A 308 -19.36 -8.30 -0.08
C THR A 308 -18.46 -7.08 -0.18
N ARG A 309 -18.95 -5.94 0.32
CA ARG A 309 -18.24 -4.66 0.14
C ARG A 309 -17.01 -4.56 1.05
N GLY A 310 -17.08 -5.15 2.24
CA GLY A 310 -15.94 -5.21 3.16
C GLY A 310 -14.78 -5.98 2.54
N VAL A 311 -15.05 -7.19 2.02
CA VAL A 311 -14.02 -8.00 1.36
C VAL A 311 -13.51 -7.32 0.09
N HIS A 312 -14.39 -6.71 -0.72
CA HIS A 312 -13.98 -5.95 -1.90
C HIS A 312 -12.99 -4.84 -1.55
N ALA A 313 -13.35 -3.97 -0.59
CA ALA A 313 -12.51 -2.85 -0.19
C ALA A 313 -11.17 -3.31 0.41
N THR A 314 -11.17 -4.40 1.18
CA THR A 314 -9.93 -5.00 1.69
C THR A 314 -9.05 -5.53 0.55
N LEU A 315 -9.60 -6.26 -0.43
CA LEU A 315 -8.83 -6.76 -1.57
C LEU A 315 -8.28 -5.62 -2.45
N GLU A 316 -9.06 -4.57 -2.67
CA GLU A 316 -8.60 -3.36 -3.37
C GLU A 316 -7.41 -2.72 -2.64
N SER A 317 -7.48 -2.60 -1.31
CA SER A 317 -6.34 -2.14 -0.51
C SER A 317 -5.13 -3.07 -0.63
N VAL A 318 -5.32 -4.39 -0.57
CA VAL A 318 -4.25 -5.39 -0.68
C VAL A 318 -3.58 -5.33 -2.06
N HIS A 319 -4.34 -5.21 -3.15
CA HIS A 319 -3.76 -5.11 -4.50
C HIS A 319 -2.92 -3.84 -4.66
N SER A 320 -3.39 -2.71 -4.15
CA SER A 320 -2.64 -1.46 -4.15
C SER A 320 -1.33 -1.56 -3.34
N GLY A 321 -1.42 -2.12 -2.12
CA GLY A 321 -0.25 -2.36 -1.28
C GLY A 321 0.73 -3.36 -1.88
N ALA A 322 0.25 -4.40 -2.55
CA ALA A 322 1.08 -5.40 -3.23
C ALA A 322 1.82 -4.81 -4.44
N ALA A 323 1.18 -3.93 -5.21
CA ALA A 323 1.84 -3.20 -6.30
C ALA A 323 2.98 -2.32 -5.76
N ALA A 324 2.77 -1.61 -4.63
CA ALA A 324 3.83 -0.86 -3.98
C ALA A 324 4.96 -1.78 -3.45
N ALA A 325 4.61 -2.88 -2.79
CA ALA A 325 5.57 -3.83 -2.24
C ALA A 325 6.45 -4.49 -3.32
N ARG A 326 5.90 -4.76 -4.50
CA ARG A 326 6.67 -5.23 -5.67
C ARG A 326 7.77 -4.23 -6.06
N HIS A 327 7.45 -2.94 -6.10
CA HIS A 327 8.44 -1.91 -6.40
C HIS A 327 9.49 -1.77 -5.28
N VAL A 328 9.11 -1.96 -4.00
CA VAL A 328 10.09 -2.06 -2.90
C VAL A 328 11.04 -3.24 -3.11
N ALA A 329 10.53 -4.40 -3.55
CA ALA A 329 11.36 -5.56 -3.86
C ALA A 329 12.33 -5.28 -5.02
N GLN A 330 11.86 -4.68 -6.12
CA GLN A 330 12.72 -4.28 -7.25
C GLN A 330 13.81 -3.28 -6.85
N GLN A 331 13.49 -2.32 -5.98
CA GLN A 331 14.49 -1.41 -5.41
C GLN A 331 15.53 -2.18 -4.57
N GLY A 332 15.09 -3.11 -3.72
CA GLY A 332 15.98 -3.95 -2.92
C GLY A 332 16.91 -4.81 -3.76
N GLU A 333 16.40 -5.43 -4.83
CA GLU A 333 17.20 -6.19 -5.80
C GLU A 333 18.26 -5.30 -6.46
N ALA A 334 17.88 -4.10 -6.90
CA ALA A 334 18.82 -3.13 -7.47
C ALA A 334 19.86 -2.63 -6.46
N ASP A 335 19.49 -2.54 -5.17
CA ASP A 335 20.39 -2.16 -4.08
C ASP A 335 21.28 -3.33 -3.62
N GLY A 336 21.06 -4.55 -4.12
CA GLY A 336 21.85 -5.75 -3.80
C GLY A 336 21.41 -6.53 -2.56
N VAL A 337 20.25 -6.21 -1.97
CA VAL A 337 19.65 -6.96 -0.86
C VAL A 337 18.16 -7.21 -1.13
N PRO A 338 17.76 -8.46 -1.44
CA PRO A 338 16.35 -8.77 -1.70
C PRO A 338 15.46 -8.38 -0.52
N VAL A 339 14.28 -7.84 -0.83
CA VAL A 339 13.27 -7.49 0.18
C VAL A 339 12.11 -8.46 0.08
N ALA A 340 11.68 -9.00 1.22
CA ALA A 340 10.49 -9.82 1.30
C ALA A 340 9.43 -9.24 2.23
N VAL A 341 8.18 -9.51 1.89
CA VAL A 341 6.97 -8.95 2.51
C VAL A 341 6.02 -10.07 2.96
N PRO A 342 6.32 -10.77 4.08
CA PRO A 342 5.59 -11.98 4.49
C PRO A 342 4.09 -11.77 4.74
N PHE A 343 3.64 -10.55 5.01
CA PHE A 343 2.22 -10.25 5.14
C PHE A 343 1.44 -10.46 3.85
N LEU A 344 2.07 -10.32 2.68
CA LEU A 344 1.44 -10.53 1.37
C LEU A 344 1.50 -11.99 0.88
N ASP A 345 1.84 -12.93 1.76
CA ASP A 345 1.72 -14.38 1.51
C ASP A 345 0.24 -14.76 1.44
N ASP A 346 -0.15 -15.63 0.50
CA ASP A 346 -1.54 -16.03 0.27
C ASP A 346 -2.16 -16.68 1.51
N ARG A 347 -1.40 -17.52 2.22
CA ARG A 347 -1.82 -18.16 3.48
C ARG A 347 -2.07 -17.13 4.58
N VAL A 348 -1.32 -16.03 4.59
CA VAL A 348 -1.51 -14.92 5.54
C VAL A 348 -2.75 -14.11 5.18
N LEU A 349 -2.99 -13.88 3.88
CA LEU A 349 -4.22 -13.26 3.38
C LEU A 349 -5.47 -14.05 3.73
N GLU A 350 -5.45 -15.35 3.50
CA GLU A 350 -6.55 -16.23 3.85
C GLU A 350 -6.83 -16.21 5.36
N ALA A 351 -5.78 -16.29 6.20
CA ALA A 351 -5.94 -16.24 7.65
C ALA A 351 -6.50 -14.89 8.14
N CYS A 352 -6.07 -13.77 7.53
CA CYS A 352 -6.61 -12.45 7.84
C CYS A 352 -8.08 -12.32 7.42
N LEU A 353 -8.45 -12.79 6.23
CA LEU A 353 -9.82 -12.67 5.71
C LEU A 353 -10.82 -13.62 6.38
N ALA A 354 -10.35 -14.73 6.95
CA ALA A 354 -11.20 -15.73 7.60
C ALA A 354 -11.78 -15.25 8.95
N VAL A 355 -11.24 -14.22 9.59
CA VAL A 355 -11.74 -13.73 10.89
C VAL A 355 -13.12 -13.08 10.77
N ARG A 356 -13.95 -13.24 11.79
CA ARG A 356 -15.23 -12.53 11.90
C ARG A 356 -15.01 -11.01 12.01
N PRO A 357 -15.61 -10.18 11.12
CA PRO A 357 -15.44 -8.73 11.14
C PRO A 357 -15.82 -8.07 12.45
N ASP A 358 -16.89 -8.54 13.11
CA ASP A 358 -17.40 -7.92 14.33
C ASP A 358 -16.52 -8.17 15.56
N GLU A 359 -15.53 -9.06 15.47
CA GLU A 359 -14.54 -9.30 16.52
C GLU A 359 -13.23 -8.50 16.31
N VAL A 360 -13.01 -7.96 15.10
CA VAL A 360 -11.77 -7.23 14.75
C VAL A 360 -11.99 -5.76 14.39
N LEU A 361 -13.18 -5.40 13.92
CA LEU A 361 -13.55 -4.01 13.66
C LEU A 361 -13.87 -3.31 14.99
N ASP A 362 -12.82 -2.95 15.74
CA ASP A 362 -12.93 -2.18 16.99
C ASP A 362 -12.10 -0.88 16.89
N PRO A 363 -12.75 0.28 16.79
CA PRO A 363 -12.10 1.59 16.79
C PRO A 363 -11.06 1.83 17.90
N ARG A 364 -11.21 1.14 19.05
CA ARG A 364 -10.40 1.32 20.26
C ARG A 364 -9.19 0.39 20.33
N ARG A 365 -9.14 -0.67 19.52
CA ARG A 365 -8.06 -1.65 19.51
C ARG A 365 -7.26 -1.51 18.23
N TYR A 366 -5.93 -1.41 18.36
CA TYR A 366 -5.05 -1.41 17.20
C TYR A 366 -4.75 -2.87 16.79
N LYS A 367 -5.11 -3.23 15.56
CA LYS A 367 -4.87 -4.56 14.94
C LYS A 367 -5.13 -5.75 15.88
N PRO A 368 -6.37 -5.92 16.40
CA PRO A 368 -6.67 -6.93 17.41
C PRO A 368 -6.35 -8.36 16.96
N LEU A 369 -6.48 -8.69 15.67
CA LEU A 369 -6.10 -10.00 15.14
C LEU A 369 -4.59 -10.25 15.26
N LEU A 370 -3.76 -9.32 14.79
CA LEU A 370 -2.30 -9.46 14.84
C LEU A 370 -1.78 -9.46 16.28
N ALA A 371 -2.30 -8.56 17.14
CA ALA A 371 -1.94 -8.52 18.55
C ALA A 371 -2.26 -9.85 19.26
N THR A 372 -3.42 -10.46 18.94
CA THR A 372 -3.79 -11.78 19.49
C THR A 372 -2.90 -12.90 18.93
N ALA A 373 -2.59 -12.85 17.62
CA ALA A 373 -1.74 -13.85 16.97
C ALA A 373 -0.32 -13.85 17.54
N MET A 374 0.23 -12.67 17.84
CA MET A 374 1.59 -12.48 18.32
C MET A 374 1.74 -12.62 19.84
N ALA A 375 0.67 -12.92 20.56
CA ALA A 375 0.74 -13.25 21.98
C ALA A 375 1.67 -14.44 22.22
N GLY A 376 2.67 -14.25 23.10
CA GLY A 376 3.72 -15.22 23.38
C GLY A 376 4.86 -15.26 22.35
N VAL A 377 4.77 -14.49 21.26
CA VAL A 377 5.89 -14.23 20.32
C VAL A 377 6.54 -12.89 20.66
N LEU A 378 5.72 -11.86 20.90
CA LEU A 378 6.18 -10.52 21.27
C LEU A 378 5.95 -10.26 22.76
N PRO A 379 6.77 -9.41 23.40
CA PRO A 379 6.51 -8.94 24.76
C PRO A 379 5.17 -8.19 24.84
N GLU A 380 4.47 -8.34 25.96
CA GLU A 380 3.15 -7.70 26.19
C GLU A 380 3.19 -6.18 25.99
N ARG A 381 4.28 -5.52 26.41
CA ARG A 381 4.50 -4.08 26.21
C ARG A 381 4.42 -3.67 24.73
N THR A 382 4.92 -4.50 23.82
CA THR A 382 4.88 -4.25 22.37
C THR A 382 3.47 -4.44 21.82
N LEU A 383 2.73 -5.43 22.32
CA LEU A 383 1.36 -5.74 21.88
C LEU A 383 0.33 -4.70 22.33
N GLN A 384 0.53 -4.10 23.51
CA GLN A 384 -0.35 -3.07 24.07
C GLN A 384 -0.09 -1.67 23.52
N ARG A 385 0.96 -1.52 22.70
CA ARG A 385 1.34 -0.23 22.13
C ARG A 385 0.28 0.27 21.14
N THR A 386 -0.14 1.52 21.30
CA THR A 386 -1.16 2.16 20.44
C THR A 386 -0.68 3.40 19.71
N ASP A 387 0.54 3.85 19.99
CA ASP A 387 1.23 4.94 19.32
C ASP A 387 2.14 4.40 18.19
N LYS A 388 2.31 5.21 17.15
CA LYS A 388 3.20 4.98 16.00
C LYS A 388 3.61 6.35 15.47
N ALA A 389 4.83 6.50 14.98
CA ALA A 389 5.28 7.76 14.40
C ALA A 389 4.35 8.25 13.28
N GLU A 390 4.07 9.55 13.28
CA GLU A 390 3.40 10.23 12.18
C GLU A 390 4.46 10.77 11.22
N THR A 391 4.29 10.50 9.92
CA THR A 391 5.33 10.78 8.91
C THR A 391 5.10 12.10 8.17
N SER A 392 3.95 12.74 8.36
CA SER A 392 3.59 14.00 7.70
C SER A 392 4.62 15.13 7.88
N MET A 393 5.27 15.22 9.05
CA MET A 393 6.33 16.21 9.29
C MET A 393 7.54 16.01 8.36
N ALA A 394 7.98 14.76 8.19
CA ALA A 394 9.08 14.43 7.30
C ALA A 394 8.72 14.74 5.84
N VAL A 395 7.48 14.46 5.41
CA VAL A 395 6.98 14.79 4.06
C VAL A 395 7.03 16.29 3.82
N ALA A 396 6.48 17.10 4.73
CA ALA A 396 6.48 18.55 4.59
C ALA A 396 7.90 19.15 4.57
N LYS A 397 8.80 18.63 5.42
CA LYS A 397 10.21 19.02 5.48
C LYS A 397 10.94 18.64 4.19
N GLY A 398 10.73 17.41 3.69
CA GLY A 398 11.27 16.92 2.43
C GLY A 398 10.81 17.75 1.24
N TRP A 399 9.51 18.03 1.15
CA TRP A 399 8.92 18.87 0.11
C TRP A 399 9.58 20.24 0.04
N SER A 400 9.75 20.90 1.20
CA SER A 400 10.37 22.21 1.25
C SER A 400 11.88 22.17 0.93
N LYS A 401 12.59 21.18 1.46
CA LYS A 401 14.05 21.02 1.30
C LYS A 401 14.42 20.67 -0.14
N HIS A 402 13.67 19.78 -0.78
CA HIS A 402 13.95 19.25 -2.12
C HIS A 402 13.13 19.94 -3.22
N ARG A 403 12.46 21.07 -2.93
CA ARG A 403 11.62 21.80 -3.90
C ARG A 403 12.33 22.07 -5.24
N ALA A 404 13.60 22.44 -5.20
CA ALA A 404 14.36 22.71 -6.42
C ALA A 404 14.53 21.45 -7.29
N GLU A 405 14.80 20.30 -6.67
CA GLU A 405 14.89 19.00 -7.36
C GLU A 405 13.51 18.59 -7.93
N LEU A 406 12.43 18.78 -7.16
CA LEU A 406 11.06 18.51 -7.61
C LEU A 406 10.66 19.39 -8.81
N LEU A 407 11.02 20.67 -8.80
CA LEU A 407 10.78 21.56 -9.93
C LEU A 407 11.63 21.17 -11.15
N ALA A 408 12.86 20.69 -10.95
CA ALA A 408 13.72 20.20 -12.02
C ALA A 408 13.19 18.90 -12.66
N LEU A 409 12.47 18.06 -11.91
CA LEU A 409 11.73 16.93 -12.51
C LEU A 409 10.66 17.41 -13.49
N LEU A 410 10.05 18.57 -13.25
CA LEU A 410 9.03 19.14 -14.15
C LEU A 410 9.63 19.94 -15.31
N ASP A 411 10.95 20.16 -15.34
CA ASP A 411 11.62 20.72 -16.51
C ASP A 411 11.58 19.69 -17.64
N ASP A 412 11.25 20.13 -18.86
CA ASP A 412 11.09 19.26 -20.02
C ASP A 412 10.13 18.08 -19.80
N SER A 413 9.02 18.34 -19.06
CA SER A 413 8.09 17.31 -18.60
C SER A 413 7.54 16.41 -19.70
N GLU A 414 7.64 15.10 -19.46
CA GLU A 414 7.09 14.03 -20.28
C GLU A 414 5.57 14.01 -20.25
N LEU A 415 4.98 14.16 -19.07
CA LEU A 415 3.53 14.28 -18.95
C LEU A 415 2.98 15.51 -19.69
N GLY A 416 3.76 16.60 -19.71
CA GLY A 416 3.46 17.78 -20.52
C GLY A 416 3.52 17.49 -22.03
N ARG A 417 4.57 16.78 -22.50
CA ARG A 417 4.72 16.39 -23.92
C ARG A 417 3.64 15.42 -24.39
N LEU A 418 3.20 14.51 -23.53
CA LEU A 418 2.06 13.61 -23.76
C LEU A 418 0.71 14.34 -23.71
N GLY A 419 0.70 15.63 -23.37
CA GLY A 419 -0.50 16.43 -23.28
C GLY A 419 -1.42 16.01 -22.14
N LEU A 420 -0.90 15.37 -21.09
CA LEU A 420 -1.71 14.85 -19.98
C LEU A 420 -1.88 15.85 -18.83
N VAL A 421 -0.90 16.74 -18.65
CA VAL A 421 -0.80 17.63 -17.47
C VAL A 421 -0.51 19.07 -17.88
N ASP A 422 -1.22 20.02 -17.26
CA ASP A 422 -0.82 21.43 -17.19
C ASP A 422 0.36 21.58 -16.22
N VAL A 423 1.57 21.51 -16.78
CA VAL A 423 2.83 21.60 -16.04
C VAL A 423 2.94 22.91 -15.27
N ALA A 424 2.41 24.02 -15.80
CA ALA A 424 2.47 25.32 -15.12
C ALA A 424 1.59 25.35 -13.88
N ALA A 425 0.41 24.72 -13.91
CA ALA A 425 -0.42 24.54 -12.73
C ALA A 425 0.26 23.67 -11.67
N VAL A 426 0.86 22.55 -12.06
CA VAL A 426 1.60 21.67 -11.12
C VAL A 426 2.78 22.39 -10.47
N ARG A 427 3.58 23.12 -11.26
CA ARG A 427 4.72 23.91 -10.74
C ARG A 427 4.29 24.94 -9.69
N ARG A 428 3.15 25.61 -9.87
CA ARG A 428 2.62 26.56 -8.89
C ARG A 428 2.31 25.89 -7.54
N ILE A 429 1.81 24.65 -7.56
CA ILE A 429 1.56 23.88 -6.34
C ILE A 429 2.89 23.50 -5.67
N CYS A 430 3.88 23.02 -6.44
CA CYS A 430 5.23 22.71 -5.94
C CYS A 430 5.95 23.90 -5.29
N GLN A 431 5.68 25.11 -5.76
CA GLN A 431 6.24 26.34 -5.18
C GLN A 431 5.64 26.68 -3.81
N GLY A 432 4.44 26.19 -3.51
CA GLY A 432 3.75 26.44 -2.25
C GLY A 432 4.24 25.58 -1.06
N PRO A 433 3.66 25.80 0.13
CA PRO A 433 3.78 24.88 1.25
C PRO A 433 3.07 23.55 0.97
N HIS A 434 3.54 22.48 1.61
CA HIS A 434 2.92 21.17 1.48
C HIS A 434 1.57 21.13 2.22
N HIS A 435 0.54 20.67 1.53
CA HIS A 435 -0.78 20.38 2.08
C HIS A 435 -1.32 19.10 1.42
N ASP A 436 -1.66 18.07 2.20
CA ASP A 436 -2.05 16.75 1.68
C ASP A 436 -3.12 16.78 0.58
N ALA A 437 -4.11 17.66 0.71
CA ALA A 437 -5.23 17.76 -0.23
C ALA A 437 -4.81 18.27 -1.62
N THR A 438 -3.82 19.17 -1.68
CA THR A 438 -3.35 19.78 -2.93
C THR A 438 -2.07 19.14 -3.45
N CYS A 439 -1.17 18.74 -2.56
CA CYS A 439 0.14 18.18 -2.88
C CYS A 439 0.07 16.67 -3.13
N GLY A 440 -0.82 15.93 -2.46
CA GLY A 440 -0.98 14.50 -2.68
C GLY A 440 -1.24 14.11 -4.15
N PRO A 441 -2.18 14.75 -4.87
CA PRO A 441 -2.34 14.52 -6.31
C PRO A 441 -1.09 14.88 -7.13
N VAL A 442 -0.31 15.87 -6.70
CA VAL A 442 0.94 16.28 -7.37
C VAL A 442 2.08 15.31 -7.11
N GLU A 443 2.12 14.66 -5.95
CA GLU A 443 3.07 13.58 -5.68
C GLU A 443 2.95 12.49 -6.76
N ARG A 444 1.72 12.11 -7.15
CA ARG A 444 1.48 11.17 -8.25
C ARG A 444 2.02 11.64 -9.61
N VAL A 445 1.94 12.94 -9.92
CA VAL A 445 2.55 13.53 -11.12
C VAL A 445 4.06 13.34 -11.08
N LEU A 446 4.68 13.69 -9.95
CA LEU A 446 6.12 13.60 -9.76
C LEU A 446 6.59 12.13 -9.87
N GLU A 447 5.84 11.17 -9.32
CA GLU A 447 6.11 9.73 -9.40
C GLU A 447 6.19 9.25 -10.85
N ILE A 448 5.16 9.59 -11.64
CA ILE A 448 5.06 9.20 -13.05
C ILE A 448 6.14 9.91 -13.87
N GLU A 449 6.38 11.20 -13.62
CA GLU A 449 7.43 11.97 -14.31
C GLU A 449 8.83 11.40 -14.03
N ALA A 450 9.13 11.03 -12.78
CA ALA A 450 10.39 10.39 -12.43
C ALA A 450 10.59 9.04 -13.13
N TRP A 451 9.53 8.24 -13.29
CA TRP A 451 9.56 6.99 -14.03
C TRP A 451 9.73 7.22 -15.54
N LEU A 452 8.95 8.13 -16.14
CA LEU A 452 9.01 8.45 -17.57
C LEU A 452 10.40 8.90 -18.02
N LYS A 453 11.15 9.60 -17.16
CA LYS A 453 12.53 10.02 -17.45
C LYS A 453 13.54 8.86 -17.49
N GLY A 454 13.20 7.67 -17.01
CA GLY A 454 14.05 6.47 -17.04
C GLY A 454 13.83 5.52 -18.18
N VAL A 455 12.69 5.64 -18.86
CA VAL A 455 12.25 4.70 -19.91
C VAL A 455 12.46 5.26 -21.33
N ARG A 456 13.28 6.31 -21.45
CA ARG A 456 13.63 6.96 -22.71
C ARG A 456 14.98 6.55 -23.24
#